data_AF-A0A453LM12-F1
#
_entry.id   AF-A0A453LM12-F1
#
_cell.length_a   1.000
_cell.length_b   1.000
_cell.length_c   1.000
_cell.angle_alpha   90.00
_cell.angle_beta   90.00
_cell.angle_gamma   90.00
#
_symmetry.space_group_name_H-M   'P 1'
#
loop_
_entity.id
_entity.type
_entity.pdbx_description
1 polymer ?
#
loop_
_entity_poly.entity_id
_entity_poly.type
_entity_poly.pdbx_seq_one_letter_code
_entity_poly.pdbx_strand_id
1 'polypeptide(L)'
;ESFEFAFDKEAFSDKKLRVEVVGSDDAATRKRRREDDKSDEGECVDSSSIVMAAPILRVTTMNINSAILAVKSPFFFKLFSNGMKESDKGQATLRIADSAEENAFMELLYFMYSGKLTPTTEPTHLVDILMAADKFEVVSCIKLCGQQLTSLPMTPESAVLCLDLPYSISMAPALAEAAKKFFAERYKDFLSTKLQDELMRIPLAGIVAILSRNDLGVLPEEAVYDFVLRWADSQYPNPEERRKILSSQLLPLVPLVRSRVRTIVLD
;
A
#
# COMPACT_ATOMS: atom_id res chain seq x y z
N GLU A 1 -27.59 -10.51 7.29
CA GLU A 1 -27.87 -10.27 8.72
C GLU A 1 -26.69 -9.54 9.33
N SER A 2 -26.96 -8.58 10.21
CA SER A 2 -25.93 -7.82 10.94
C SER A 2 -25.89 -8.35 12.37
N PHE A 3 -24.67 -8.63 12.84
CA PHE A 3 -24.37 -9.06 14.20
C PHE A 3 -23.72 -7.92 15.00
N GLU A 4 -23.93 -6.66 14.62
CA GLU A 4 -23.33 -5.49 15.27
C GLU A 4 -23.48 -5.50 16.80
N PHE A 5 -24.62 -5.96 17.33
CA PHE A 5 -24.88 -6.07 18.77
C PHE A 5 -23.94 -7.04 19.51
N ALA A 6 -23.31 -7.98 18.80
CA ALA A 6 -22.43 -9.00 19.34
C ALA A 6 -20.95 -8.60 19.29
N PHE A 7 -20.61 -7.47 18.65
CA PHE A 7 -19.23 -7.02 18.49
C PHE A 7 -18.59 -6.71 19.86
N ASP A 8 -17.46 -7.39 20.14
CA ASP A 8 -16.71 -7.30 21.40
C ASP A 8 -17.56 -7.48 22.67
N LYS A 9 -18.56 -8.37 22.59
CA LYS A 9 -19.40 -8.73 23.74
C LYS A 9 -19.10 -10.14 24.20
N GLU A 10 -18.70 -10.28 25.47
CA GLU A 10 -18.42 -11.57 26.10
C GLU A 10 -19.61 -12.55 25.99
N ALA A 11 -20.84 -12.07 26.18
CA ALA A 11 -22.05 -12.90 26.12
C ALA A 11 -22.30 -13.57 24.76
N PHE A 12 -21.69 -13.08 23.68
CA PHE A 12 -21.87 -13.59 22.32
C PHE A 12 -20.58 -14.16 21.71
N SER A 13 -19.55 -14.33 22.54
CA SER A 13 -18.21 -14.71 22.11
C SER A 13 -17.83 -16.10 22.62
N ASP A 14 -17.09 -16.84 21.81
CA ASP A 14 -16.57 -18.17 22.12
C ASP A 14 -15.04 -18.17 22.27
N LYS A 15 -14.37 -17.10 21.84
CA LYS A 15 -12.90 -16.93 21.94
C LYS A 15 -12.52 -15.49 22.27
N LYS A 16 -11.32 -15.32 22.82
CA LYS A 16 -10.62 -14.02 22.90
C LYS A 16 -9.60 -13.90 21.77
N LEU A 17 -9.66 -12.82 21.00
CA LEU A 17 -8.64 -12.50 20.01
C LEU A 17 -7.63 -11.54 20.62
N ARG A 18 -6.38 -11.97 20.70
CA ARG A 18 -5.24 -11.16 21.13
C ARG A 18 -4.50 -10.64 19.90
N VAL A 19 -4.52 -9.34 19.69
CA VAL A 19 -3.80 -8.66 18.61
C VAL A 19 -2.51 -8.08 19.18
N GLU A 20 -1.37 -8.47 18.61
CA GLU A 20 -0.04 -8.02 18.99
C GLU A 20 0.53 -7.12 17.88
N VAL A 21 0.80 -5.85 18.21
CA VAL A 21 1.57 -4.95 17.34
C VAL A 21 3.04 -5.19 17.59
N VAL A 22 3.78 -5.54 16.54
CA VAL A 22 5.19 -5.94 16.61
C VAL A 22 6.07 -4.83 16.03
N GLY A 23 7.15 -4.47 16.71
CA GLY A 23 8.08 -3.45 16.20
C GLY A 23 8.93 -3.96 15.02
N SER A 24 9.22 -3.09 14.05
CA SER A 24 10.21 -3.38 12.99
C SER A 24 11.61 -3.59 13.60
N ASP A 25 12.32 -4.61 13.11
CA ASP A 25 13.66 -5.02 13.58
C ASP A 25 14.78 -3.98 13.35
N ASP A 26 14.49 -2.86 12.66
CA ASP A 26 15.46 -1.84 12.27
C ASP A 26 16.17 -1.14 13.45
N ALA A 27 15.61 -1.21 14.66
CA ALA A 27 16.23 -0.66 15.86
C ALA A 27 17.44 -1.50 16.34
N ALA A 28 17.45 -2.82 16.08
CA ALA A 28 18.50 -3.72 16.55
C ALA A 28 19.78 -3.63 15.71
N THR A 29 19.66 -3.33 14.41
CA THR A 29 20.78 -3.21 13.46
C THR A 29 21.60 -1.94 13.66
N ARG A 30 21.00 -0.86 14.18
CA ARG A 30 21.73 0.40 14.47
C ARG A 30 22.60 0.35 15.73
N LYS A 31 22.30 -0.53 16.69
CA LYS A 31 23.08 -0.62 17.94
C LYS A 31 24.40 -1.36 17.75
N ARG A 32 24.47 -2.37 16.87
CA ARG A 32 25.71 -3.12 16.59
C ARG A 32 26.78 -2.32 15.84
N ARG A 33 26.41 -1.39 14.96
CA ARG A 33 27.41 -0.57 14.21
C ARG A 33 28.15 0.47 15.05
N ARG A 34 27.84 0.65 16.34
CA ARG A 34 28.56 1.58 17.23
C ARG A 34 29.46 0.88 18.26
N GLU A 35 29.38 -0.44 18.40
CA GLU A 35 30.15 -1.18 19.41
C GLU A 35 31.27 -2.06 18.82
N ASP A 36 31.29 -2.31 17.51
CA ASP A 36 32.29 -3.20 16.87
C ASP A 36 33.61 -2.53 16.45
N ASP A 37 33.92 -1.31 16.92
CA ASP A 37 35.18 -0.62 16.57
C ASP A 37 36.19 -0.54 17.73
N LYS A 38 36.16 -1.53 18.64
CA LYS A 38 37.25 -1.75 19.60
C LYS A 38 37.47 -3.23 19.93
N SER A 39 38.65 -3.69 19.57
CA SER A 39 39.52 -4.67 20.26
C SER A 39 39.74 -6.01 19.55
N ASP A 40 41.01 -6.39 19.63
CA ASP A 40 41.76 -7.46 19.00
C ASP A 40 41.56 -8.85 19.63
N GLU A 41 41.94 -9.86 18.86
CA GLU A 41 42.29 -11.26 19.19
C GLU A 41 41.48 -12.08 20.21
N GLY A 42 40.98 -13.24 19.75
CA GLY A 42 40.93 -14.45 20.57
C GLY A 42 39.56 -15.10 20.79
N GLU A 43 39.51 -16.38 20.43
CA GLU A 43 38.55 -17.42 20.85
C GLU A 43 37.20 -17.57 20.13
N CYS A 44 37.02 -18.80 19.66
CA CYS A 44 35.84 -19.38 19.03
C CYS A 44 34.69 -19.44 20.05
N VAL A 45 33.62 -18.70 19.80
CA VAL A 45 32.35 -18.85 20.54
C VAL A 45 31.21 -19.07 19.55
N ASP A 46 30.51 -20.18 19.82
CA ASP A 46 29.38 -20.75 19.12
C ASP A 46 28.34 -19.68 18.73
N SER A 47 28.26 -19.36 17.45
CA SER A 47 27.28 -18.39 16.91
C SER A 47 25.91 -19.05 16.81
N SER A 48 25.30 -19.31 17.96
CA SER A 48 23.86 -19.54 18.04
C SER A 48 23.17 -18.21 17.74
N SER A 49 22.66 -18.07 16.52
CA SER A 49 21.81 -16.95 16.14
C SER A 49 20.53 -17.00 16.97
N ILE A 50 20.54 -16.35 18.13
CA ILE A 50 19.30 -16.01 18.84
C ILE A 50 18.54 -15.09 17.90
N VAL A 51 17.54 -15.64 17.21
CA VAL A 51 16.53 -14.85 16.51
C VAL A 51 15.81 -14.09 17.61
N MET A 52 16.23 -12.85 17.87
CA MET A 52 15.55 -12.00 18.84
C MET A 52 14.15 -11.79 18.30
N ALA A 53 13.17 -12.38 18.99
CA ALA A 53 11.78 -12.19 18.63
C ALA A 53 11.47 -10.69 18.67
N ALA A 54 10.96 -10.16 17.57
CA ALA A 54 10.65 -8.75 17.45
C ALA A 54 9.79 -8.27 18.64
N PRO A 55 10.08 -7.10 19.22
CA PRO A 55 9.46 -6.67 20.46
C PRO A 55 7.96 -6.41 20.25
N ILE A 56 7.14 -6.93 21.16
CA ILE A 56 5.71 -6.62 21.20
C ILE A 56 5.55 -5.22 21.78
N LEU A 57 5.03 -4.30 20.97
CA LEU A 57 4.86 -2.88 21.34
C LEU A 57 3.52 -2.64 22.03
N ARG A 58 2.46 -3.28 21.53
CA ARG A 58 1.09 -3.13 22.04
C ARG A 58 0.35 -4.45 21.93
N VAL A 59 -0.55 -4.68 22.88
CA VAL A 59 -1.43 -5.85 22.91
C VAL A 59 -2.85 -5.37 23.15
N THR A 60 -3.74 -5.70 22.23
CA THR A 60 -5.18 -5.46 22.35
C THR A 60 -5.88 -6.81 22.43
N THR A 61 -6.87 -6.97 23.32
CA THR A 61 -7.64 -8.21 23.43
C THR A 61 -9.12 -7.91 23.36
N MET A 62 -9.85 -8.71 22.61
CA MET A 62 -11.27 -8.52 22.36
C MET A 62 -12.01 -9.85 22.33
N ASN A 63 -13.31 -9.80 22.58
CA ASN A 63 -14.18 -10.96 22.54
C ASN A 63 -14.69 -11.16 21.11
N ILE A 64 -14.52 -12.37 20.57
CA ILE A 64 -14.92 -12.71 19.21
C ILE A 64 -15.77 -13.97 19.17
N ASN A 65 -16.55 -14.08 18.10
CA ASN A 65 -17.31 -15.25 17.72
C ASN A 65 -16.64 -15.87 16.48
N SER A 66 -16.00 -17.01 16.68
CA SER A 66 -15.22 -17.69 15.64
C SER A 66 -16.06 -18.06 14.42
N ALA A 67 -17.32 -18.44 14.61
CA ALA A 67 -18.23 -18.81 13.53
C ALA A 67 -18.59 -17.60 12.65
N ILE A 68 -18.87 -16.44 13.25
CA ILE A 68 -19.15 -15.19 12.50
C ILE A 68 -17.94 -14.84 11.63
N LEU A 69 -16.73 -14.86 12.20
CA LEU A 69 -15.52 -14.50 11.46
C LEU A 69 -15.18 -15.53 10.36
N ALA A 70 -15.27 -16.83 10.66
CA ALA A 70 -14.97 -17.90 9.74
C ALA A 70 -15.89 -17.92 8.50
N VAL A 71 -17.16 -17.57 8.66
CA VAL A 71 -18.12 -17.46 7.52
C VAL A 71 -17.73 -16.32 6.58
N LYS A 72 -17.12 -15.25 7.09
CA LYS A 72 -16.81 -14.03 6.34
C LYS A 72 -15.39 -14.01 5.77
N SER A 73 -14.52 -14.89 6.26
CA SER A 73 -13.10 -14.90 5.94
C SER A 73 -12.57 -16.33 5.90
N PRO A 74 -12.07 -16.81 4.75
CA PRO A 74 -11.39 -18.09 4.69
C PRO A 74 -10.09 -18.12 5.50
N PHE A 75 -9.43 -16.97 5.74
CA PHE A 75 -8.32 -16.86 6.68
C PHE A 75 -8.75 -17.27 8.10
N PHE A 76 -9.83 -16.66 8.62
CA PHE A 76 -10.33 -16.99 9.96
C PHE A 76 -10.92 -18.40 10.03
N PHE A 77 -11.54 -18.88 8.95
CA PHE A 77 -11.96 -20.29 8.88
C PHE A 77 -10.78 -21.22 9.12
N LYS A 78 -9.67 -21.06 8.36
CA LYS A 78 -8.45 -21.86 8.53
C LYS A 78 -7.86 -21.71 9.92
N LEU A 79 -7.83 -20.47 10.45
CA LEU A 79 -7.30 -20.17 11.79
C LEU A 79 -8.04 -20.93 12.90
N PHE A 80 -9.35 -21.13 12.74
CA PHE A 80 -10.18 -21.77 13.76
C PHE A 80 -10.46 -23.26 13.49
N SER A 81 -10.33 -23.75 12.26
CA SER A 81 -10.65 -25.13 11.88
C SER A 81 -9.43 -26.06 11.86
N ASN A 82 -8.24 -25.55 11.55
CA ASN A 82 -7.06 -26.39 11.42
C ASN A 82 -6.41 -26.50 12.79
N GLY A 83 -6.40 -27.70 13.38
CA GLY A 83 -5.87 -28.13 14.70
C GLY A 83 -4.47 -27.64 15.13
N MET A 84 -4.16 -26.36 14.92
CA MET A 84 -3.04 -25.61 15.44
C MET A 84 -3.30 -25.33 16.93
N LYS A 85 -2.25 -24.97 17.67
CA LYS A 85 -2.35 -24.73 19.12
C LYS A 85 -3.41 -23.68 19.51
N GLU A 86 -3.91 -22.87 18.58
CA GLU A 86 -4.97 -21.87 18.81
C GLU A 86 -6.42 -22.42 18.66
N SER A 87 -6.64 -23.48 17.88
CA SER A 87 -7.99 -24.06 17.68
C SER A 87 -8.59 -24.59 18.99
N ASP A 88 -7.76 -25.27 19.80
CA ASP A 88 -8.16 -25.88 21.07
C ASP A 88 -8.14 -24.89 22.25
N LYS A 89 -7.62 -23.67 22.05
CA LYS A 89 -7.56 -22.64 23.09
C LYS A 89 -8.74 -21.70 22.97
N GLY A 90 -9.25 -21.25 24.12
CA GLY A 90 -10.22 -20.14 24.19
C GLY A 90 -9.65 -18.78 23.78
N GLN A 91 -8.42 -18.74 23.24
CA GLN A 91 -7.73 -17.54 22.81
C GLN A 91 -6.95 -17.79 21.52
N ALA A 92 -7.11 -16.89 20.55
CA ALA A 92 -6.32 -16.84 19.31
C ALA A 92 -5.39 -15.61 19.34
N THR A 93 -4.20 -15.70 18.74
CA THR A 93 -3.25 -14.58 18.68
C THR A 93 -2.90 -14.23 17.24
N LEU A 94 -2.95 -12.93 16.91
CA LEU A 94 -2.55 -12.40 15.61
C LEU A 94 -1.48 -11.32 15.78
N ARG A 95 -0.56 -11.26 14.83
CA ARG A 95 0.50 -10.26 14.78
C ARG A 95 0.30 -9.33 13.59
N ILE A 96 0.44 -8.04 13.86
CA ILE A 96 0.34 -6.95 12.89
C ILE A 96 1.54 -6.02 13.04
N ALA A 97 1.88 -5.30 11.97
CA ALA A 97 3.13 -4.58 11.83
C ALA A 97 3.15 -3.23 12.55
N ASP A 98 2.05 -2.48 12.52
CA ASP A 98 2.02 -1.13 13.08
C ASP A 98 0.62 -0.68 13.55
N SER A 99 0.54 0.57 14.00
CA SER A 99 -0.71 1.16 14.49
C SER A 99 -1.72 1.46 13.38
N ALA A 100 -1.28 1.73 12.15
CA ALA A 100 -2.18 1.97 11.02
C ALA A 100 -2.87 0.66 10.62
N GLU A 101 -2.10 -0.43 10.53
CA GLU A 101 -2.63 -1.77 10.32
C GLU A 101 -3.59 -2.18 11.44
N GLU A 102 -3.29 -1.84 12.71
CA GLU A 102 -4.22 -2.14 13.81
C GLU A 102 -5.56 -1.43 13.62
N ASN A 103 -5.55 -0.13 13.35
CA ASN A 103 -6.79 0.63 13.17
C ASN A 103 -7.62 0.06 12.01
N ALA A 104 -6.97 -0.26 10.88
CA ALA A 104 -7.60 -0.89 9.73
C ALA A 104 -8.18 -2.27 10.07
N PHE A 105 -7.45 -3.07 10.86
CA PHE A 105 -7.89 -4.39 11.30
C PHE A 105 -9.08 -4.32 12.27
N MET A 106 -9.10 -3.36 13.18
CA MET A 106 -10.24 -3.13 14.10
C MET A 106 -11.51 -2.77 13.31
N GLU A 107 -11.37 -1.90 12.32
CA GLU A 107 -12.47 -1.51 11.42
C GLU A 107 -12.95 -2.69 10.57
N LEU A 108 -12.02 -3.52 10.10
CA LEU A 108 -12.34 -4.76 9.39
C LEU A 108 -13.15 -5.73 10.25
N LEU A 109 -12.76 -5.93 11.52
CA LEU A 109 -13.50 -6.79 12.44
C LEU A 109 -14.89 -6.23 12.72
N TYR A 110 -15.02 -4.92 12.93
CA TYR A 110 -16.33 -4.30 13.06
C TYR A 110 -17.19 -4.54 11.81
N PHE A 111 -16.61 -4.38 10.62
CA PHE A 111 -17.29 -4.67 9.35
C PHE A 111 -17.75 -6.13 9.24
N MET A 112 -16.96 -7.11 9.70
CA MET A 112 -17.34 -8.52 9.65
C MET A 112 -18.59 -8.82 10.48
N TYR A 113 -18.83 -8.05 11.55
CA TYR A 113 -20.04 -8.12 12.37
C TYR A 113 -21.19 -7.27 11.83
N SER A 114 -20.93 -6.00 11.51
CA SER A 114 -21.96 -5.02 11.20
C SER A 114 -22.38 -5.02 9.72
N GLY A 115 -21.48 -5.47 8.84
CA GLY A 115 -21.56 -5.30 7.39
C GLY A 115 -21.31 -3.87 6.90
N LYS A 116 -20.82 -2.99 7.77
CA LYS A 116 -20.63 -1.55 7.50
C LYS A 116 -19.24 -1.10 7.90
N LEU A 117 -18.74 -0.08 7.21
CA LEU A 117 -17.57 0.68 7.62
C LEU A 117 -18.03 1.98 8.28
N THR A 118 -17.25 2.44 9.25
CA THR A 118 -17.35 3.78 9.80
C THR A 118 -17.20 4.80 8.66
N PRO A 119 -18.11 5.79 8.53
CA PRO A 119 -18.00 6.80 7.49
C PRO A 119 -16.66 7.52 7.56
N THR A 120 -15.93 7.55 6.45
CA THR A 120 -14.64 8.23 6.34
C THR A 120 -14.56 8.98 5.01
N THR A 121 -13.91 10.14 5.03
CA THR A 121 -13.53 10.89 3.84
C THR A 121 -12.07 10.72 3.48
N GLU A 122 -11.30 9.98 4.29
CA GLU A 122 -9.85 9.83 4.18
C GLU A 122 -9.49 8.65 3.27
N PRO A 123 -8.93 8.87 2.06
CA PRO A 123 -8.60 7.79 1.13
C PRO A 123 -7.51 6.86 1.66
N THR A 124 -6.55 7.40 2.43
CA THR A 124 -5.49 6.61 3.09
C THR A 124 -6.08 5.56 4.01
N HIS A 125 -7.03 5.94 4.86
CA HIS A 125 -7.69 5.01 5.77
C HIS A 125 -8.45 3.90 5.03
N LEU A 126 -9.14 4.23 3.93
CA LEU A 126 -9.82 3.24 3.09
C LEU A 126 -8.85 2.27 2.41
N VAL A 127 -7.68 2.75 2.00
CA VAL A 127 -6.60 1.91 1.45
C VAL A 127 -6.05 0.99 2.52
N ASP A 128 -5.80 1.48 3.74
CA ASP A 128 -5.33 0.64 4.85
C ASP A 128 -6.33 -0.48 5.18
N ILE A 129 -7.64 -0.16 5.24
CA ILE A 129 -8.71 -1.17 5.43
C ILE A 129 -8.74 -2.16 4.27
N LEU A 130 -8.60 -1.69 3.02
CA LEU A 130 -8.57 -2.54 1.84
C LEU A 130 -7.38 -3.51 1.87
N MET A 131 -6.20 -3.04 2.28
CA MET A 131 -5.00 -3.86 2.46
C MET A 131 -5.20 -4.92 3.56
N ALA A 132 -5.77 -4.53 4.71
CA ALA A 132 -6.13 -5.47 5.77
C ALA A 132 -7.16 -6.50 5.28
N ALA A 133 -8.20 -6.05 4.55
CA ALA A 133 -9.22 -6.93 4.00
C ALA A 133 -8.65 -7.95 3.02
N ASP A 134 -7.67 -7.59 2.20
CA ASP A 134 -6.94 -8.52 1.35
C ASP A 134 -6.14 -9.53 2.18
N LYS A 135 -5.34 -9.03 3.14
CA LYS A 135 -4.52 -9.87 4.05
C LYS A 135 -5.35 -10.89 4.83
N PHE A 136 -6.53 -10.52 5.28
CA PHE A 136 -7.44 -11.37 6.06
C PHE A 136 -8.55 -12.00 5.19
N GLU A 137 -8.41 -11.98 3.86
CA GLU A 137 -9.28 -12.65 2.89
C GLU A 137 -10.78 -12.27 3.00
N VAL A 138 -11.11 -11.02 3.33
CA VAL A 138 -12.48 -10.50 3.46
C VAL A 138 -12.95 -9.80 2.17
N VAL A 139 -13.27 -10.60 1.16
CA VAL A 139 -13.58 -10.13 -0.22
C VAL A 139 -14.70 -9.07 -0.27
N SER A 140 -15.73 -9.18 0.57
CA SER A 140 -16.82 -8.19 0.60
C SER A 140 -16.34 -6.81 1.08
N CYS A 141 -15.36 -6.76 1.98
CA CYS A 141 -14.78 -5.51 2.46
C CYS A 141 -13.89 -4.87 1.39
N ILE A 142 -13.06 -5.66 0.70
CA ILE A 142 -12.24 -5.18 -0.45
C ILE A 142 -13.14 -4.49 -1.49
N LYS A 143 -14.28 -5.12 -1.83
CA LYS A 143 -15.23 -4.55 -2.77
C LYS A 143 -15.84 -3.24 -2.29
N LEU A 144 -16.23 -3.16 -1.01
CA LEU A 144 -16.82 -1.97 -0.43
C LEU A 144 -15.82 -0.80 -0.37
N CYS A 145 -14.59 -1.04 0.10
CA CYS A 145 -13.53 -0.02 0.13
C CYS A 145 -13.23 0.51 -1.27
N GLY A 146 -13.14 -0.38 -2.25
CA GLY A 146 -12.98 -0.02 -3.66
C GLY A 146 -14.08 0.91 -4.19
N GLN A 147 -15.33 0.54 -3.93
CA GLN A 147 -16.49 1.35 -4.32
C GLN A 147 -16.45 2.73 -3.65
N GLN A 148 -16.16 2.79 -2.35
CA GLN A 148 -16.04 4.06 -1.63
C GLN A 148 -14.91 4.93 -2.19
N LEU A 149 -13.72 4.37 -2.42
CA LEU A 149 -12.59 5.07 -3.04
C LEU A 149 -12.96 5.66 -4.41
N THR A 150 -13.69 4.91 -5.26
CA THR A 150 -14.15 5.43 -6.55
C THR A 150 -15.27 6.48 -6.46
N SER A 151 -15.99 6.51 -5.34
CA SER A 151 -17.09 7.46 -5.12
C SER A 151 -16.61 8.80 -4.52
N LEU A 152 -15.44 8.79 -3.88
CA LEU A 152 -14.82 10.01 -3.34
C LEU A 152 -14.26 10.88 -4.48
N PRO A 153 -14.22 12.22 -4.30
CA PRO A 153 -13.49 13.09 -5.20
C PRO A 153 -12.02 12.69 -5.25
N MET A 154 -11.54 12.30 -6.43
CA MET A 154 -10.16 11.91 -6.62
C MET A 154 -9.23 13.13 -6.66
N THR A 155 -8.20 13.11 -5.83
CA THR A 155 -7.07 14.06 -5.82
C THR A 155 -5.80 13.39 -6.35
N PRO A 156 -4.74 14.15 -6.74
CA PRO A 156 -3.46 13.57 -7.15
C PRO A 156 -2.88 12.59 -6.12
N GLU A 157 -3.00 12.91 -4.84
CA GLU A 157 -2.52 12.07 -3.73
C GLU A 157 -3.30 10.76 -3.68
N SER A 158 -4.64 10.81 -3.69
CA SER A 158 -5.47 9.61 -3.67
C SER A 158 -5.32 8.74 -4.94
N ALA A 159 -5.06 9.37 -6.09
CA ALA A 159 -4.83 8.67 -7.34
C ALA A 159 -3.50 7.92 -7.30
N VAL A 160 -2.45 8.50 -6.71
CA VAL A 160 -1.18 7.80 -6.48
C VAL A 160 -1.37 6.61 -5.53
N LEU A 161 -2.10 6.78 -4.44
CA LEU A 161 -2.41 5.65 -3.54
C LEU A 161 -3.07 4.48 -4.29
N CYS A 162 -3.98 4.78 -5.22
CA CYS A 162 -4.63 3.76 -6.06
C CYS A 162 -3.67 3.09 -7.06
N LEU A 163 -2.69 3.83 -7.59
CA LEU A 163 -1.67 3.30 -8.52
C LEU A 163 -0.64 2.41 -7.82
N ASP A 164 -0.33 2.70 -6.56
CA ASP A 164 0.66 1.99 -5.76
C ASP A 164 0.10 0.71 -5.10
N LEU A 165 -1.20 0.43 -5.26
CA LEU A 165 -1.82 -0.80 -4.74
C LEU A 165 -1.18 -2.05 -5.37
N PRO A 166 -0.91 -3.10 -4.57
CA PRO A 166 -0.47 -4.39 -5.09
C PRO A 166 -1.45 -4.95 -6.12
N TYR A 167 -0.91 -5.39 -7.26
CA TYR A 167 -1.71 -5.95 -8.37
C TYR A 167 -2.51 -7.21 -7.98
N SER A 168 -2.13 -7.90 -6.91
CA SER A 168 -2.81 -9.10 -6.39
C SER A 168 -4.20 -8.79 -5.84
N ILE A 169 -4.43 -7.54 -5.43
CA ILE A 169 -5.71 -7.13 -4.86
C ILE A 169 -6.74 -7.04 -5.98
N SER A 170 -7.84 -7.76 -5.82
CA SER A 170 -8.87 -7.88 -6.87
C SER A 170 -9.43 -6.55 -7.40
N MET A 171 -9.40 -5.49 -6.59
CA MET A 171 -9.89 -4.16 -6.95
C MET A 171 -8.82 -3.21 -7.51
N ALA A 172 -7.53 -3.53 -7.35
CA ALA A 172 -6.44 -2.67 -7.77
C ALA A 172 -6.49 -2.27 -9.26
N PRO A 173 -6.80 -3.18 -10.23
CA PRO A 173 -6.89 -2.79 -11.63
C PRO A 173 -7.96 -1.71 -11.90
N ALA A 174 -9.14 -1.82 -11.28
CA ALA A 174 -10.22 -0.86 -11.47
C ALA A 174 -9.86 0.51 -10.88
N LEU A 175 -9.23 0.52 -9.69
CA LEU A 175 -8.77 1.75 -9.04
C LEU A 175 -7.64 2.42 -9.82
N ALA A 176 -6.70 1.63 -10.34
CA ALA A 176 -5.61 2.13 -11.19
C ALA A 176 -6.14 2.76 -12.48
N GLU A 177 -7.14 2.16 -13.13
CA GLU A 177 -7.77 2.74 -14.32
C GLU A 177 -8.52 4.05 -14.00
N ALA A 178 -9.21 4.12 -12.86
CA ALA A 178 -9.83 5.36 -12.40
C ALA A 178 -8.78 6.46 -12.15
N ALA A 179 -7.67 6.13 -11.51
CA ALA A 179 -6.54 7.04 -11.27
C ALA A 179 -5.91 7.54 -12.57
N LYS A 180 -5.64 6.65 -13.54
CA LYS A 180 -5.11 7.03 -14.85
C LYS A 180 -6.06 7.97 -15.59
N LYS A 181 -7.37 7.69 -15.55
CA LYS A 181 -8.39 8.55 -16.17
C LYS A 181 -8.41 9.94 -15.51
N PHE A 182 -8.32 10.01 -14.18
CA PHE A 182 -8.21 11.27 -13.46
C PHE A 182 -6.97 12.07 -13.89
N PHE A 183 -5.79 11.44 -13.90
CA PHE A 183 -4.55 12.08 -14.35
C PHE A 183 -4.65 12.56 -15.81
N ALA A 184 -5.29 11.78 -16.67
CA ALA A 184 -5.48 12.13 -18.07
C ALA A 184 -6.32 13.40 -18.26
N GLU A 185 -7.44 13.51 -17.54
CA GLU A 185 -8.29 14.69 -17.63
C GLU A 185 -7.66 15.91 -16.93
N ARG A 186 -7.10 15.73 -15.74
CA ARG A 186 -6.53 16.81 -14.93
C ARG A 186 -5.33 17.48 -15.60
N TYR A 187 -4.47 16.68 -16.22
CA TYR A 187 -3.23 17.14 -16.87
C TYR A 187 -3.30 17.00 -18.39
N LYS A 188 -4.47 17.18 -19.00
CA LYS A 188 -4.62 17.19 -20.46
C LYS A 188 -3.74 18.24 -21.14
N ASP A 189 -3.66 19.43 -20.53
CA ASP A 189 -2.77 20.51 -20.93
C ASP A 189 -1.43 20.39 -20.17
N PHE A 190 -0.74 19.28 -20.40
CA PHE A 190 0.54 18.97 -19.78
C PHE A 190 1.54 20.13 -20.00
N LEU A 191 2.33 20.45 -18.97
CA LEU A 191 3.25 21.61 -18.93
C LEU A 191 2.60 23.01 -18.93
N SER A 192 1.28 23.14 -18.85
CA SER A 192 0.64 24.44 -18.63
C SER A 192 1.22 25.17 -17.42
N THR A 193 1.51 26.47 -17.54
CA THR A 193 2.14 27.29 -16.49
C THR A 193 1.37 27.27 -15.17
N LYS A 194 0.06 27.06 -15.22
CA LYS A 194 -0.81 26.99 -14.03
C LYS A 194 -0.63 25.71 -13.22
N LEU A 195 -0.11 24.65 -13.83
CA LEU A 195 0.00 23.32 -13.22
C LEU A 195 1.44 22.94 -12.88
N GLN A 196 2.44 23.75 -13.24
CA GLN A 196 3.86 23.41 -13.05
C GLN A 196 4.19 23.09 -11.58
N ASP A 197 3.77 23.94 -10.63
CA ASP A 197 4.05 23.72 -9.21
C ASP A 197 3.37 22.47 -8.64
N GLU A 198 2.15 22.18 -9.12
CA GLU A 198 1.41 20.97 -8.73
C GLU A 198 2.08 19.72 -9.30
N LEU A 199 2.41 19.76 -10.59
CA LEU A 199 3.05 18.68 -11.33
C LEU A 199 4.43 18.31 -10.75
N MET A 200 5.20 19.31 -10.29
CA MET A 200 6.48 19.10 -9.62
C MET A 200 6.37 18.39 -8.26
N ARG A 201 5.19 18.36 -7.63
CA ARG A 201 4.93 17.66 -6.36
C ARG A 201 4.40 16.23 -6.56
N ILE A 202 4.00 15.86 -7.77
CA ILE A 202 3.42 14.54 -8.02
C ILE A 202 4.51 13.46 -7.87
N PRO A 203 4.24 12.39 -7.09
CA PRO A 203 5.12 11.23 -6.98
C PRO A 203 5.32 10.47 -8.30
N LEU A 204 6.34 9.62 -8.34
CA LEU A 204 6.73 8.88 -9.55
C LEU A 204 5.57 8.14 -10.23
N ALA A 205 4.74 7.42 -9.48
CA ALA A 205 3.62 6.67 -10.03
C ALA A 205 2.64 7.56 -10.81
N GLY A 206 2.37 8.77 -10.30
CA GLY A 206 1.53 9.74 -10.97
C GLY A 206 2.19 10.31 -12.24
N ILE A 207 3.49 10.64 -12.19
CA ILE A 207 4.22 11.11 -13.38
C ILE A 207 4.28 10.04 -14.46
N VAL A 208 4.56 8.79 -14.09
CA VAL A 208 4.53 7.65 -15.01
C VAL A 208 3.14 7.50 -15.62
N ALA A 209 2.07 7.60 -14.83
CA ALA A 209 0.70 7.54 -15.34
C ALA A 209 0.37 8.69 -16.31
N ILE A 210 0.85 9.90 -16.05
CA ILE A 210 0.69 11.06 -16.93
C ILE A 210 1.45 10.84 -18.24
N LEU A 211 2.74 10.47 -18.18
CA LEU A 211 3.61 10.31 -19.35
C LEU A 211 3.25 9.09 -20.21
N SER A 212 2.67 8.04 -19.61
CA SER A 212 2.23 6.84 -20.33
C SER A 212 1.01 7.08 -21.26
N ARG A 213 0.46 8.30 -21.25
CA ARG A 213 -0.65 8.68 -22.12
C ARG A 213 -0.16 8.87 -23.55
N ASN A 214 -0.89 8.30 -24.51
CA ASN A 214 -0.61 8.47 -25.92
C ASN A 214 -0.95 9.89 -26.46
N ASP A 215 -1.49 10.78 -25.63
CA ASP A 215 -2.09 12.05 -26.03
C ASP A 215 -1.59 13.25 -25.20
N LEU A 216 -0.29 13.33 -24.94
CA LEU A 216 0.37 14.50 -24.30
C LEU A 216 0.26 15.82 -25.11
N GLY A 217 -0.64 15.89 -26.09
CA GLY A 217 -0.81 17.01 -27.02
C GLY A 217 0.29 17.10 -28.07
N VAL A 218 0.41 18.26 -28.71
CA VAL A 218 1.46 18.60 -29.68
C VAL A 218 2.63 19.28 -28.96
N LEU A 219 3.10 18.69 -27.88
CA LEU A 219 4.24 19.24 -27.13
C LEU A 219 5.56 18.87 -27.81
N PRO A 220 6.54 19.81 -27.87
CA PRO A 220 7.89 19.47 -28.30
C PRO A 220 8.50 18.41 -27.38
N GLU A 221 9.14 17.40 -27.94
CA GLU A 221 9.87 16.36 -27.19
C GLU A 221 10.85 16.98 -26.19
N GLU A 222 11.56 18.02 -26.60
CA GLU A 222 12.50 18.77 -25.78
C GLU A 222 11.87 19.33 -24.50
N ALA A 223 10.61 19.79 -24.56
CA ALA A 223 9.91 20.35 -23.41
C ALA A 223 9.51 19.24 -22.40
N VAL A 224 9.10 18.07 -22.89
CA VAL A 224 8.78 16.91 -22.06
C VAL A 224 10.06 16.38 -21.41
N TYR A 225 11.13 16.29 -22.18
CA TYR A 225 12.45 15.85 -21.72
C TYR A 225 13.01 16.80 -20.64
N ASP A 226 13.00 18.10 -20.88
CA ASP A 226 13.44 19.11 -19.91
C ASP A 226 12.63 19.03 -18.60
N PHE A 227 11.30 18.89 -18.71
CA PHE A 227 10.46 18.68 -17.53
C PHE A 227 10.87 17.43 -16.74
N VAL A 228 11.06 16.28 -17.41
CA VAL A 228 11.42 15.01 -16.76
C VAL A 228 12.75 15.13 -16.01
N LEU A 229 13.73 15.81 -16.59
CA LEU A 229 15.02 16.05 -15.92
C LEU A 229 14.85 16.93 -14.69
N ARG A 230 14.18 18.07 -14.81
CA ARG A 230 13.93 18.99 -13.69
C ARG A 230 13.14 18.32 -12.56
N TRP A 231 12.12 17.54 -12.89
CA TRP A 231 11.32 16.78 -11.93
C TRP A 231 12.18 15.75 -11.21
N ALA A 232 12.97 14.96 -11.94
CA ALA A 232 13.82 13.92 -11.36
C ALA A 232 14.93 14.52 -10.48
N ASP A 233 15.49 15.67 -10.86
CA ASP A 233 16.46 16.42 -10.06
C ASP A 233 15.86 16.90 -8.73
N SER A 234 14.61 17.34 -8.74
CA SER A 234 13.91 17.80 -7.54
C SER A 234 13.49 16.66 -6.61
N GLN A 235 13.07 15.51 -7.15
CA GLN A 235 12.54 14.39 -6.38
C GLN A 235 13.63 13.43 -5.89
N TYR A 236 14.74 13.33 -6.62
CA TYR A 236 15.83 12.39 -6.31
C TYR A 236 17.18 13.10 -6.22
N PRO A 237 17.56 13.61 -5.02
CA PRO A 237 18.86 14.25 -4.79
C PRO A 237 20.04 13.29 -4.99
N ASN A 238 19.82 11.98 -4.80
CA ASN A 238 20.84 10.97 -5.03
C ASN A 238 21.02 10.71 -6.55
N PRO A 239 22.21 10.96 -7.13
CA PRO A 239 22.43 10.81 -8.57
C PRO A 239 22.29 9.37 -9.08
N GLU A 240 22.57 8.36 -8.26
CA GLU A 240 22.47 6.96 -8.67
C GLU A 240 21.02 6.51 -8.78
N GLU A 241 20.22 6.84 -7.77
CA GLU A 241 18.78 6.59 -7.76
C GLU A 241 18.09 7.34 -8.89
N ARG A 242 18.39 8.64 -9.04
CA ARG A 242 17.87 9.47 -10.12
C ARG A 242 18.16 8.87 -11.50
N ARG A 243 19.41 8.44 -11.74
CA ARG A 243 19.80 7.79 -13.01
C ARG A 243 19.02 6.50 -13.24
N LYS A 244 18.80 5.70 -12.19
CA LYS A 244 17.99 4.48 -12.27
C LYS A 244 16.55 4.79 -12.64
N ILE A 245 15.89 5.74 -11.97
CA ILE A 245 14.50 6.12 -12.25
C ILE A 245 14.36 6.70 -13.66
N LEU A 246 15.24 7.62 -14.06
CA LEU A 246 15.23 8.20 -15.39
C LEU A 246 15.35 7.13 -16.48
N SER A 247 16.36 6.26 -16.40
CA SER A 247 16.63 5.25 -17.43
C SER A 247 15.56 4.15 -17.52
N SER A 248 15.05 3.69 -16.37
CA SER A 248 14.15 2.52 -16.34
C SER A 248 12.67 2.86 -16.48
N GLN A 249 12.25 4.05 -16.04
CA GLN A 249 10.82 4.37 -15.91
C GLN A 249 10.38 5.60 -16.69
N LEU A 250 11.21 6.65 -16.80
CA LEU A 250 10.76 7.93 -17.36
C LEU A 250 11.17 8.14 -18.81
N LEU A 251 12.44 7.96 -19.15
CA LEU A 251 12.95 8.16 -20.51
C LEU A 251 12.27 7.26 -21.56
N PRO A 252 11.91 5.99 -21.27
CA PRO A 252 11.14 5.18 -22.22
C PRO A 252 9.74 5.72 -22.53
N LEU A 253 9.20 6.59 -21.66
CA LEU A 253 7.87 7.21 -21.81
C LEU A 253 7.93 8.58 -22.45
N VAL A 254 9.10 9.23 -22.48
CA VAL A 254 9.29 10.44 -23.28
C VAL A 254 9.07 10.02 -24.73
N PRO A 255 8.18 10.68 -25.49
CA PRO A 255 7.99 10.38 -26.89
C PRO A 255 9.29 10.70 -27.64
N LEU A 256 10.24 9.75 -27.69
CA LEU A 256 11.24 9.77 -28.75
C LEU A 256 10.42 9.86 -30.02
N VAL A 257 10.63 10.88 -30.83
CA VAL A 257 10.11 10.94 -32.19
C VAL A 257 10.23 9.54 -32.76
N ARG A 258 9.09 8.81 -32.83
CA ARG A 258 8.96 7.64 -33.69
C ARG A 258 9.32 8.20 -35.04
N SER A 259 10.53 7.85 -35.47
CA SER A 259 11.20 8.33 -36.65
C SER A 259 10.24 8.96 -37.66
N ARG A 260 10.48 10.23 -38.03
CA ARG A 260 10.23 10.68 -39.40
C ARG A 260 11.09 9.83 -40.35
N VAL A 261 10.72 8.56 -40.52
CA VAL A 261 11.20 7.67 -41.58
C VAL A 261 9.95 7.25 -42.33
N ARG A 262 9.93 7.59 -43.62
CA ARG A 262 8.81 7.75 -44.58
C ARG A 262 8.41 9.24 -44.66
N THR A 263 8.92 10.02 -45.59
CA THR A 263 9.24 9.71 -46.99
C THR A 263 10.36 10.63 -47.46
N ILE A 264 11.57 10.10 -47.68
CA ILE A 264 12.45 10.70 -48.69
C ILE A 264 11.77 10.31 -50.00
N VAL A 265 11.04 11.26 -50.59
CA VAL A 265 10.71 11.18 -52.01
C VAL A 265 12.05 11.39 -52.71
N LEU A 266 12.64 10.29 -53.20
CA LEU A 266 13.60 10.35 -54.28
C LEU A 266 12.75 10.54 -55.55
N ASP A 267 12.68 11.78 -56.02
CA ASP A 267 12.55 12.09 -57.44
C ASP A 267 13.95 12.31 -58.01
#